data_AF-A0A7S3YMF5-F1
#
_entry.id   AF-A0A7S3YMF5-F1
#
_cell.length_a   1.000
_cell.length_b   1.000
_cell.length_c   1.000
_cell.angle_alpha   90.00
_cell.angle_beta   90.00
_cell.angle_gamma   90.00
#
_symmetry.space_group_name_H-M   'P 1'
#
loop_
_entity.id
_entity.type
_entity.pdbx_description
1 polymer ?
#
loop_
_entity_poly.entity_id
_entity_poly.type
_entity_poly.pdbx_seq_one_letter_code
_entity_poly.pdbx_strand_id
1 'polypeptide(L)'
;MAASTATTIVCIACYAYFFVLFVLYVGWLLPGLTTVVPRGIAPYVSSIEDSPVNSDALTAFATNTFLISLFALPHSFFARDFVKEAIGLGDEWYRPLYILLTTATLQAHMHFWQSFDASPIWDAQGTSVEPLIAGFFLFGFLFLLSATFALDHFNLFGLSQGIGLDINKALGLNGAENGSGMVVRLHYSIVAHPIMTGFLVICWSTPVMSASRLLYAVLMTSYIVFAVKMLEEPDLERKIGSPYTEYLATVPSFCPFAPPSSRRRGAKLTKSKADRVVKPESFQKHQEFSLSDVASMIYTVSKEVIQS
;
A
#
# COMPACT_ATOMS: atom_id res chain seq x y z
N MET A 1 11.16 23.76 11.23
CA MET A 1 11.39 24.73 10.14
C MET A 1 10.33 24.49 9.09
N ALA A 2 9.61 25.51 8.65
CA ALA A 2 8.65 25.36 7.55
C ALA A 2 9.41 24.96 6.29
N ALA A 3 8.88 23.99 5.53
CA ALA A 3 9.43 23.63 4.24
C ALA A 3 9.46 24.85 3.31
N SER A 4 10.48 24.97 2.47
CA SER A 4 10.51 26.05 1.48
C SER A 4 9.33 25.91 0.51
N THR A 5 8.79 27.01 0.00
CA THR A 5 7.71 26.99 -1.00
C THR A 5 8.05 26.10 -2.19
N ALA A 6 9.32 26.06 -2.60
CA ALA A 6 9.80 25.19 -3.68
C ALA A 6 9.67 23.70 -3.33
N THR A 7 10.07 23.31 -2.12
CA THR A 7 9.94 21.94 -1.61
C THR A 7 8.48 21.50 -1.58
N THR A 8 7.58 22.38 -1.12
CA THR A 8 6.14 22.11 -1.10
C THR A 8 5.58 21.88 -2.50
N ILE A 9 5.92 22.74 -3.47
CA ILE A 9 5.49 22.60 -4.86
C ILE A 9 5.96 21.27 -5.46
N VAL A 10 7.22 20.90 -5.24
CA VAL A 10 7.78 19.63 -5.74
C VAL A 10 7.05 18.43 -5.15
N CYS A 11 6.77 18.44 -3.84
CA CYS A 11 6.06 17.34 -3.19
C CYS A 11 4.62 17.21 -3.71
N ILE A 12 3.90 18.33 -3.88
CA ILE A 12 2.55 18.33 -4.46
C ILE A 12 2.58 17.80 -5.89
N ALA A 13 3.53 18.24 -6.72
CA ALA A 13 3.65 17.80 -8.10
C ALA A 13 3.96 16.30 -8.20
N CYS A 14 4.90 15.79 -7.39
CA CYS A 14 5.23 14.36 -7.35
C CYS A 14 4.05 13.53 -6.87
N TYR A 15 3.33 13.98 -5.83
CA TYR A 15 2.13 13.32 -5.34
C TYR A 15 1.01 13.30 -6.39
N ALA A 16 0.73 14.43 -7.04
CA ALA A 16 -0.29 14.52 -8.08
C ALA A 16 0.05 13.61 -9.28
N TYR A 17 1.31 13.61 -9.70
CA TYR A 17 1.80 12.71 -10.75
C TYR A 17 1.61 11.24 -10.37
N PHE A 18 2.05 10.85 -9.16
CA PHE A 18 1.81 9.51 -8.62
C PHE A 18 0.33 9.15 -8.62
N PHE A 19 -0.53 10.00 -8.06
CA PHE A 19 -1.95 9.67 -7.87
C PHE A 19 -2.67 9.50 -9.22
N VAL A 20 -2.41 10.40 -10.18
CA VAL A 20 -2.94 10.26 -11.54
C VAL A 20 -2.45 8.96 -12.17
N LEU A 21 -1.14 8.68 -12.12
CA LEU A 21 -0.58 7.46 -12.70
C LEU A 21 -1.07 6.19 -12.00
N PHE A 22 -1.31 6.23 -10.70
CA PHE A 22 -1.86 5.12 -9.94
C PHE A 22 -3.30 4.79 -10.39
N VAL A 23 -4.15 5.82 -10.57
CA VAL A 23 -5.51 5.63 -11.09
C VAL A 23 -5.48 5.11 -12.53
N LEU A 24 -4.62 5.68 -13.38
CA LEU A 24 -4.42 5.21 -14.75
C LEU A 24 -3.90 3.77 -14.79
N TYR A 25 -3.03 3.40 -13.86
CA TYR A 25 -2.49 2.06 -13.73
C TYR A 25 -3.56 1.05 -13.33
N VAL A 26 -4.40 1.36 -12.33
CA VAL A 26 -5.55 0.50 -11.99
C VAL A 26 -6.45 0.35 -13.21
N GLY A 27 -6.72 1.44 -13.93
CA GLY A 27 -7.44 1.38 -15.18
C GLY A 27 -6.75 0.51 -16.24
N TRP A 28 -5.43 0.61 -16.40
CA TRP A 28 -4.64 -0.17 -17.35
C TRP A 28 -4.80 -1.68 -17.12
N LEU A 29 -5.07 -2.12 -15.89
CA LEU A 29 -5.36 -3.51 -15.56
C LEU A 29 -6.77 -3.98 -15.98
N LEU A 30 -7.68 -3.07 -16.34
CA LEU A 30 -9.06 -3.38 -16.76
C LEU A 30 -9.14 -3.54 -18.28
N PRO A 31 -9.73 -4.63 -18.79
CA PRO A 31 -9.96 -4.77 -20.22
C PRO A 31 -10.92 -3.70 -20.73
N GLY A 32 -10.68 -3.20 -21.95
CA GLY A 32 -11.56 -2.26 -22.62
C GLY A 32 -11.49 -0.81 -22.12
N LEU A 33 -10.52 -0.45 -21.27
CA LEU A 33 -10.36 0.94 -20.81
C LEU A 33 -10.22 1.95 -21.96
N THR A 34 -9.62 1.53 -23.07
CA THR A 34 -9.49 2.31 -24.31
C THR A 34 -10.82 2.80 -24.86
N THR A 35 -11.92 2.10 -24.57
CA THR A 35 -13.27 2.47 -24.98
C THR A 35 -13.91 3.53 -24.08
N VAL A 36 -13.46 3.61 -22.82
CA VAL A 36 -14.02 4.52 -21.79
C VAL A 36 -13.20 5.80 -21.67
N VAL A 37 -11.87 5.71 -21.81
CA VAL A 37 -10.96 6.86 -21.74
C VAL A 37 -10.36 7.09 -23.13
N PRO A 38 -10.82 8.12 -23.87
CA PRO A 38 -10.26 8.43 -25.18
C PRO A 38 -8.75 8.69 -25.10
N ARG A 39 -8.00 8.19 -26.09
CA ARG A 39 -6.55 8.42 -26.20
C ARG A 39 -6.15 9.90 -26.19
N GLY A 40 -7.06 10.82 -26.52
CA GLY A 40 -6.80 12.26 -26.41
C GLY A 40 -6.70 12.79 -24.97
N ILE A 41 -7.32 12.10 -24.00
CA ILE A 41 -7.29 12.45 -22.57
C ILE A 41 -6.15 11.70 -21.87
N ALA A 42 -5.88 10.46 -22.29
CA ALA A 42 -4.79 9.65 -21.79
C ALA A 42 -4.06 8.93 -22.95
N PRO A 43 -3.11 9.59 -23.63
CA PRO A 43 -2.46 9.06 -24.83
C PRO A 43 -1.64 7.77 -24.61
N TYR A 44 -1.46 7.38 -23.35
CA TYR A 44 -0.63 6.24 -22.94
C TYR A 44 -1.43 5.04 -22.42
N VAL A 45 -2.77 5.07 -22.52
CA VAL A 45 -3.63 4.12 -21.80
C VAL A 45 -4.36 3.20 -22.77
N SER A 46 -3.61 2.25 -23.34
CA SER A 46 -4.20 0.96 -23.71
C SER A 46 -4.38 0.14 -22.45
N SER A 47 -5.43 -0.68 -22.32
CA SER A 47 -5.39 -1.71 -21.28
C SER A 47 -4.20 -2.64 -21.53
N ILE A 48 -3.78 -3.37 -20.49
CA ILE A 48 -2.75 -4.40 -20.61
C ILE A 48 -3.10 -5.41 -21.71
N GLU A 49 -4.39 -5.70 -21.90
CA GLU A 49 -4.88 -6.60 -22.95
C GLU A 49 -4.93 -5.92 -24.33
N ASP A 50 -5.22 -4.61 -24.38
CA ASP A 50 -5.23 -3.81 -25.62
C ASP A 50 -3.84 -3.31 -26.05
N SER A 51 -2.78 -3.73 -25.35
CA SER A 51 -1.42 -3.29 -25.65
C SER A 51 -0.91 -3.93 -26.96
N PRO A 52 0.06 -3.30 -27.66
CA PRO A 52 0.53 -3.81 -28.94
C PRO A 52 0.99 -5.27 -28.86
N VAL A 53 0.46 -6.10 -29.77
CA VAL A 53 0.85 -7.51 -29.86
C VAL A 53 2.19 -7.63 -30.57
N ASN A 54 3.14 -8.31 -29.94
CA ASN A 54 4.41 -8.70 -30.57
C ASN A 54 4.33 -10.16 -31.03
N SER A 55 4.62 -10.40 -32.31
CA SER A 55 4.61 -11.74 -32.90
C SER A 55 5.75 -12.62 -32.42
N ASP A 56 6.84 -12.02 -31.92
CA ASP A 56 7.91 -12.72 -31.22
C ASP A 56 7.60 -12.78 -29.72
N ALA A 57 6.95 -13.87 -29.30
CA ALA A 57 6.54 -14.09 -27.92
C ALA A 57 7.73 -14.13 -26.93
N LEU A 58 8.91 -14.60 -27.36
CA LEU A 58 10.08 -14.65 -26.48
C LEU A 58 10.61 -13.25 -26.20
N THR A 59 10.70 -12.41 -27.24
CA THR A 59 11.08 -11.00 -27.10
C THR A 59 10.10 -10.24 -26.22
N ALA A 60 8.79 -10.47 -26.40
CA ALA A 60 7.75 -9.86 -25.57
C ALA A 60 7.86 -10.27 -24.10
N PHE A 61 8.02 -11.58 -23.85
CA PHE A 61 8.21 -12.13 -22.51
C PHE A 61 9.42 -11.51 -21.81
N ALA A 62 10.58 -11.46 -22.50
CA ALA A 62 11.81 -10.89 -21.95
C ALA A 62 11.66 -9.38 -21.68
N THR A 63 11.05 -8.64 -22.61
CA THR A 63 10.79 -7.20 -22.48
C THR A 63 9.88 -6.92 -21.29
N ASN A 64 8.76 -7.63 -21.18
CA ASN A 64 7.81 -7.45 -20.09
C ASN A 64 8.42 -7.82 -18.72
N THR A 65 9.20 -8.89 -18.66
CA THR A 65 9.92 -9.29 -17.44
C THR A 65 10.93 -8.21 -17.03
N PHE A 66 11.66 -7.65 -18.00
CA PHE A 66 12.56 -6.53 -17.78
C PHE A 66 11.81 -5.29 -17.28
N LEU A 67 10.70 -4.91 -17.90
CA LEU A 67 9.89 -3.75 -17.50
C LEU A 67 9.35 -3.88 -16.08
N ILE A 68 8.85 -5.07 -15.69
CA ILE A 68 8.43 -5.33 -14.31
C ILE A 68 9.62 -5.22 -13.37
N SER A 69 10.77 -5.79 -13.72
CA SER A 69 11.99 -5.72 -12.90
C SER A 69 12.51 -4.28 -12.75
N LEU A 70 12.44 -3.48 -13.81
CA LEU A 70 12.82 -2.08 -13.85
C LEU A 70 11.97 -1.21 -12.92
N PHE A 71 10.72 -1.60 -12.67
CA PHE A 71 9.88 -0.99 -11.64
C PHE A 71 10.18 -1.58 -10.25
N ALA A 72 10.11 -2.90 -10.12
CA ALA A 72 10.11 -3.61 -8.85
C ALA A 72 11.44 -3.52 -8.09
N LEU A 73 12.57 -3.69 -8.78
CA LEU A 73 13.89 -3.69 -8.14
C LEU A 73 14.27 -2.30 -7.63
N PRO A 74 14.19 -1.21 -8.44
CA PRO A 74 14.45 0.12 -7.94
C PRO A 74 13.48 0.54 -6.83
N HIS A 75 12.17 0.25 -6.97
CA HIS A 75 11.19 0.55 -5.92
C HIS A 75 11.60 -0.05 -4.57
N SER A 76 11.90 -1.35 -4.54
CA SER A 76 12.34 -2.01 -3.30
C SER A 76 13.69 -1.50 -2.78
N PHE A 77 14.62 -1.19 -3.70
CA PHE A 77 15.95 -0.69 -3.37
C PHE A 77 15.90 0.70 -2.72
N PHE A 78 15.24 1.67 -3.35
CA PHE A 78 15.09 3.03 -2.80
C PHE A 78 14.21 3.08 -1.53
N ALA A 79 13.41 2.05 -1.26
CA ALA A 79 12.68 1.94 0.00
C ALA A 79 13.58 1.57 1.21
N ARG A 80 14.88 1.28 1.01
CA ARG A 80 15.78 0.86 2.11
C ARG A 80 16.48 2.04 2.77
N ASP A 81 16.62 1.97 4.10
CA ASP A 81 17.25 3.03 4.90
C ASP A 81 18.71 3.30 4.49
N PHE A 82 19.49 2.26 4.17
CA PHE A 82 20.89 2.45 3.75
C PHE A 82 21.02 3.21 2.41
N VAL A 83 20.04 3.10 1.51
CA VAL A 83 20.03 3.85 0.24
C VAL A 83 19.73 5.32 0.52
N LYS A 84 18.78 5.57 1.42
CA LYS A 84 18.48 6.92 1.93
C LYS A 84 19.70 7.57 2.56
N GLU A 85 20.40 6.85 3.44
CA GLU A 85 21.63 7.32 4.09
C GLU A 85 22.75 7.58 3.07
N ALA A 86 22.93 6.70 2.09
CA ALA A 86 23.96 6.85 1.06
C ALA A 86 23.72 8.04 0.12
N ILE A 87 22.45 8.34 -0.19
CA ILE A 87 22.07 9.49 -1.01
C ILE A 87 22.23 10.81 -0.23
N GLY A 88 22.04 10.79 1.09
CA GLY A 88 22.33 11.93 1.96
C GLY A 88 21.38 13.13 1.81
N LEU A 89 20.20 12.93 1.20
CA LEU A 89 19.16 13.95 1.11
C LEU A 89 18.26 13.92 2.36
N GLY A 90 17.80 15.10 2.79
CA GLY A 90 16.76 15.22 3.81
C GLY A 90 15.44 14.58 3.36
N ASP A 91 14.59 14.18 4.31
CA ASP A 91 13.32 13.48 4.06
C ASP A 91 12.41 14.24 3.09
N GLU A 92 12.47 15.57 3.14
CA GLU A 92 11.73 16.50 2.30
C GLU A 92 12.12 16.46 0.81
N TRP A 93 13.31 15.94 0.48
CA TRP A 93 13.79 15.76 -0.89
C TRP A 93 13.89 14.30 -1.31
N TYR A 94 14.27 13.42 -0.38
CA TYR A 94 14.40 12.00 -0.65
C TYR A 94 13.07 11.36 -1.05
N ARG A 95 12.00 11.64 -0.30
CA ARG A 95 10.69 11.03 -0.52
C ARG A 95 10.04 11.42 -1.85
N PRO A 96 10.00 12.70 -2.26
CA PRO A 96 9.49 13.05 -3.60
C PRO A 96 10.36 12.48 -4.72
N LEU A 97 11.70 12.43 -4.56
CA LEU A 97 12.58 11.81 -5.55
C LEU A 97 12.26 10.31 -5.72
N TYR A 98 12.12 9.59 -4.61
CA TYR A 98 11.72 8.19 -4.62
C TYR A 98 10.40 7.95 -5.35
N ILE A 99 9.39 8.77 -5.05
CA ILE A 99 8.05 8.68 -5.68
C ILE A 99 8.13 8.99 -7.16
N LEU A 100 8.87 10.04 -7.55
CA LEU A 100 9.05 10.41 -8.95
C LEU A 100 9.68 9.27 -9.75
N LEU A 101 10.78 8.69 -9.28
CA LEU A 101 11.48 7.60 -9.96
C LEU A 101 10.63 6.32 -10.04
N THR A 102 9.95 5.97 -8.95
CA THR A 102 9.02 4.84 -8.92
C THR A 102 7.86 5.04 -9.89
N THR A 103 7.27 6.24 -9.91
CA THR A 103 6.13 6.55 -10.78
C THR A 103 6.55 6.59 -12.25
N ALA A 104 7.74 7.12 -12.55
CA ALA A 104 8.27 7.14 -13.91
C ALA A 104 8.58 5.72 -14.44
N THR A 105 9.14 4.84 -13.62
CA THR A 105 9.37 3.43 -14.01
C THR A 105 8.06 2.66 -14.16
N LEU A 106 7.04 2.94 -13.34
CA LEU A 106 5.70 2.40 -13.52
C LEU A 106 5.05 2.89 -14.82
N GLN A 107 5.20 4.17 -15.16
CA GLN A 107 4.72 4.72 -16.43
C GLN A 107 5.42 4.05 -17.62
N ALA A 108 6.74 3.86 -17.56
CA ALA A 108 7.50 3.16 -18.59
C ALA A 108 7.03 1.70 -18.73
N HIS A 109 6.78 1.01 -17.61
CA HIS A 109 6.22 -0.33 -17.61
C HIS A 109 4.90 -0.42 -18.36
N MET A 110 3.95 0.50 -18.10
CA MET A 110 2.67 0.53 -18.81
C MET A 110 2.85 0.88 -20.29
N HIS A 111 3.72 1.84 -20.60
CA HIS A 111 3.86 2.37 -21.95
C HIS A 111 4.53 1.38 -22.92
N PHE A 112 5.54 0.66 -22.45
CA PHE A 112 6.33 -0.25 -23.28
C PHE A 112 5.87 -1.71 -23.18
N TRP A 113 4.76 -1.98 -22.50
CA TRP A 113 4.20 -3.31 -22.38
C TRP A 113 3.86 -3.91 -23.75
N GLN A 114 4.20 -5.18 -23.94
CA GLN A 114 3.95 -5.90 -25.19
C GLN A 114 3.07 -7.11 -24.92
N SER A 115 1.87 -7.14 -25.49
CA SER A 115 1.03 -8.34 -25.42
C SER A 115 1.64 -9.43 -26.29
N PHE A 116 1.52 -10.68 -25.85
CA PHE A 116 1.92 -11.84 -26.62
C PHE A 116 0.95 -12.98 -26.38
N ASP A 117 0.84 -13.85 -27.37
CA ASP A 117 -0.16 -14.92 -27.44
C ASP A 117 -1.59 -14.37 -27.34
N ALA A 118 -2.18 -14.08 -28.51
CA ALA A 118 -3.47 -13.43 -28.61
C ALA A 118 -4.66 -14.29 -28.13
N SER A 119 -4.44 -15.58 -27.88
CA SER A 119 -5.49 -16.46 -27.38
C SER A 119 -5.61 -16.33 -25.86
N PRO A 120 -6.78 -15.97 -25.32
CA PRO A 120 -6.97 -15.91 -23.88
C PRO A 120 -6.90 -17.32 -23.27
N ILE A 121 -6.27 -17.43 -22.10
CA ILE A 121 -6.27 -18.63 -21.25
C ILE A 121 -7.69 -18.87 -20.73
N TRP A 122 -8.37 -17.78 -20.34
CA TRP A 122 -9.81 -17.75 -20.14
C TRP A 122 -10.40 -16.44 -20.63
N ASP A 123 -11.64 -16.53 -21.07
CA ASP A 123 -12.49 -15.40 -21.42
C ASP A 123 -13.87 -15.61 -20.81
N ALA A 124 -14.20 -14.76 -19.83
CA ALA A 124 -15.47 -14.74 -19.13
C ALA A 124 -16.33 -13.54 -19.56
N GLN A 125 -15.94 -12.77 -20.57
CA GLN A 125 -16.73 -11.63 -21.04
C GLN A 125 -18.11 -12.07 -21.53
N GLY A 126 -19.13 -11.28 -21.21
CA GLY A 126 -20.53 -11.56 -21.54
C GLY A 126 -21.15 -12.72 -20.75
N THR A 127 -20.41 -13.36 -19.84
CA THR A 127 -20.94 -14.43 -18.99
C THR A 127 -21.53 -13.89 -17.70
N SER A 128 -22.30 -14.72 -16.98
CA SER A 128 -22.83 -14.37 -15.65
C SER A 128 -21.76 -14.19 -14.57
N VAL A 129 -20.50 -14.60 -14.82
CA VAL A 129 -19.39 -14.52 -13.87
C VAL A 129 -18.64 -13.18 -13.99
N GLU A 130 -18.70 -12.50 -15.14
CA GLU A 130 -18.01 -11.22 -15.35
C GLU A 130 -18.31 -10.16 -14.28
N PRO A 131 -19.57 -9.91 -13.87
CA PRO A 131 -19.85 -8.93 -12.83
C PRO A 131 -19.24 -9.28 -11.47
N LEU A 132 -19.11 -10.59 -11.16
CA LEU A 132 -18.46 -11.04 -9.93
C LEU A 132 -16.97 -10.75 -9.95
N ILE A 133 -16.29 -10.99 -11.09
CA ILE A 133 -14.87 -10.68 -11.27
C ILE A 133 -14.64 -9.17 -11.18
N ALA A 134 -15.48 -8.36 -11.83
CA ALA A 134 -15.43 -6.90 -11.72
C ALA A 134 -15.66 -6.42 -10.28
N GLY A 135 -16.56 -7.08 -9.54
CA GLY A 135 -16.79 -6.83 -8.12
C GLY A 135 -15.55 -7.09 -7.26
N PHE A 136 -14.83 -8.20 -7.50
CA PHE A 136 -13.56 -8.48 -6.83
C PHE A 136 -12.48 -7.47 -7.19
N PHE A 137 -12.38 -7.08 -8.46
CA PHE A 137 -11.45 -6.04 -8.90
C PHE A 137 -11.70 -4.72 -8.16
N LEU A 138 -12.97 -4.25 -8.14
CA LEU A 138 -13.36 -3.02 -7.46
C LEU A 138 -13.12 -3.11 -5.96
N PHE A 139 -13.44 -4.25 -5.34
CA PHE A 139 -13.14 -4.50 -3.94
C PHE A 139 -11.64 -4.41 -3.66
N GLY A 140 -10.80 -5.08 -4.46
CA GLY A 140 -9.34 -5.04 -4.32
C GLY A 140 -8.79 -3.62 -4.42
N PHE A 141 -9.30 -2.84 -5.38
CA PHE A 141 -8.93 -1.42 -5.55
C PHE A 141 -9.33 -0.57 -4.34
N LEU A 142 -10.59 -0.63 -3.92
CA LEU A 142 -11.08 0.14 -2.79
C LEU A 142 -10.37 -0.26 -1.49
N PHE A 143 -10.15 -1.56 -1.27
CA PHE A 143 -9.44 -2.09 -0.10
C PHE A 143 -7.99 -1.64 -0.06
N LEU A 144 -7.28 -1.68 -1.20
CA LEU A 144 -5.92 -1.14 -1.32
C LEU A 144 -5.92 0.35 -0.98
N LEU A 145 -6.79 1.13 -1.63
CA LEU A 145 -6.83 2.58 -1.47
C LEU A 145 -7.15 2.95 -0.01
N SER A 146 -8.16 2.34 0.61
CA SER A 146 -8.49 2.59 2.01
C SER A 146 -7.39 2.13 2.98
N ALA A 147 -6.66 1.06 2.66
CA ALA A 147 -5.52 0.62 3.46
C ALA A 147 -4.37 1.63 3.47
N THR A 148 -4.16 2.40 2.39
CA THR A 148 -3.15 3.46 2.38
C THR A 148 -3.49 4.59 3.36
N PHE A 149 -4.76 4.95 3.50
CA PHE A 149 -5.20 5.95 4.49
C PHE A 149 -5.05 5.44 5.93
N ALA A 150 -5.23 4.14 6.16
CA ALA A 150 -5.02 3.53 7.47
C ALA A 150 -3.56 3.58 7.95
N LEU A 151 -2.58 3.70 7.04
CA LEU A 151 -1.16 3.82 7.36
C LEU A 151 -0.63 5.25 7.49
N ASP A 152 -1.40 6.26 7.08
CA ASP A 152 -0.94 7.63 6.77
C ASP A 152 -0.53 7.85 5.31
N HIS A 153 -1.53 7.91 4.43
CA HIS A 153 -1.39 8.09 2.97
C HIS A 153 -0.50 9.27 2.59
N PHE A 154 -0.72 10.44 3.22
CA PHE A 154 -0.02 11.66 2.84
C PHE A 154 1.44 11.64 3.27
N ASN A 155 1.72 11.05 4.43
CA ASN A 155 3.08 10.79 4.87
C ASN A 155 3.75 9.74 3.97
N LEU A 156 3.08 8.63 3.66
CA LEU A 156 3.58 7.58 2.77
C LEU A 156 4.07 8.15 1.43
N PHE A 157 3.33 9.12 0.87
CA PHE A 157 3.67 9.78 -0.39
C PHE A 157 4.36 11.16 -0.25
N GLY A 158 4.95 11.48 0.90
CA GLY A 158 5.82 12.65 1.02
C GLY A 158 5.14 14.00 1.09
N LEU A 159 3.82 14.04 1.02
CA LEU A 159 3.07 15.27 1.04
C LEU A 159 3.18 15.96 2.40
N SER A 160 3.07 15.18 3.50
CA SER A 160 3.18 15.72 4.87
C SER A 160 4.55 16.33 5.18
N GLN A 161 5.64 15.73 4.69
CA GLN A 161 7.00 16.26 4.81
C GLN A 161 7.15 17.57 4.01
N GLY A 162 6.61 17.60 2.79
CA GLY A 162 6.71 18.75 1.90
C GLY A 162 5.88 19.96 2.32
N ILE A 163 4.72 19.75 2.95
CA ILE A 163 3.86 20.83 3.45
C ILE A 163 4.19 21.21 4.91
N GLY A 164 4.95 20.38 5.63
CA GLY A 164 5.25 20.56 7.05
C GLY A 164 4.06 20.35 7.99
N LEU A 165 3.03 19.62 7.54
CA LEU A 165 1.80 19.33 8.27
C LEU A 165 1.53 17.82 8.22
N ASP A 166 1.45 17.22 9.40
CA ASP A 166 0.90 15.88 9.57
C ASP A 166 -0.63 15.98 9.47
N ILE A 167 -1.16 15.60 8.31
CA ILE A 167 -2.60 15.72 7.99
C ILE A 167 -3.41 14.76 8.85
N ASN A 168 -2.90 13.55 9.10
CA ASN A 168 -3.59 12.58 9.95
C ASN A 168 -3.66 13.06 11.39
N LYS A 169 -2.59 13.66 11.92
CA LYS A 169 -2.62 14.32 13.23
C LYS A 169 -3.60 15.48 13.26
N ALA A 170 -3.58 16.34 12.25
CA ALA A 170 -4.46 17.50 12.16
C ALA A 170 -5.95 17.10 12.09
N LEU A 171 -6.25 15.95 11.48
CA LEU A 171 -7.60 15.41 11.37
C LEU A 171 -7.99 14.47 12.53
N GLY A 172 -7.12 14.27 13.52
CA GLY A 172 -7.38 13.37 14.64
C GLY A 172 -7.46 11.88 14.26
N LEU A 173 -6.84 11.50 13.13
CA LEU A 173 -6.84 10.15 12.58
C LEU A 173 -5.68 9.28 13.09
N ASN A 174 -4.71 9.87 13.78
CA ASN A 174 -3.65 9.10 14.44
C ASN A 174 -4.26 8.22 15.54
N GLY A 175 -4.24 6.91 15.32
CA GLY A 175 -4.70 5.94 16.31
C GLY A 175 -3.89 6.03 17.59
N ALA A 176 -4.52 5.76 18.74
CA ALA A 176 -3.83 5.72 20.03
C ALA A 176 -2.63 4.76 19.94
N GLU A 177 -1.42 5.31 19.99
CA GLU A 177 -0.17 4.55 19.98
C GLU A 177 -0.19 3.60 21.18
N ASN A 178 -0.20 2.30 20.92
CA ASN A 178 -0.21 1.27 21.94
C ASN A 178 1.20 1.05 22.52
N GLY A 179 1.87 2.10 23.02
CA GLY A 179 3.16 2.03 23.73
C GLY A 179 4.36 1.41 22.96
N SER A 180 4.11 0.81 21.80
CA SER A 180 5.03 0.09 20.92
C SER A 180 5.12 0.73 19.54
N GLY A 181 4.37 1.81 19.30
CA GLY A 181 4.30 2.51 18.02
C GLY A 181 3.53 1.77 16.91
N MET A 182 2.83 0.66 17.20
CA MET A 182 2.09 -0.12 16.20
C MET A 182 0.58 0.13 16.22
N VAL A 183 0.04 0.73 15.16
CA VAL A 183 -1.42 0.86 15.03
C VAL A 183 -2.02 -0.37 14.34
N VAL A 184 -2.56 -1.31 15.13
CA VAL A 184 -3.29 -2.49 14.62
C VAL A 184 -4.80 -2.22 14.68
N ARG A 185 -5.36 -1.64 13.61
CA ARG A 185 -6.80 -1.36 13.46
C ARG A 185 -7.27 -1.60 12.03
N LEU A 186 -8.58 -1.75 11.85
CA LEU A 186 -9.23 -1.86 10.53
C LEU A 186 -8.58 -2.97 9.69
N HIS A 187 -8.03 -2.64 8.53
CA HIS A 187 -7.41 -3.58 7.58
C HIS A 187 -6.32 -4.44 8.24
N TYR A 188 -5.53 -3.87 9.15
CA TYR A 188 -4.45 -4.55 9.87
C TYR A 188 -4.95 -5.57 10.90
N SER A 189 -6.22 -5.53 11.30
CA SER A 189 -6.81 -6.62 12.10
C SER A 189 -7.25 -7.82 11.26
N ILE A 190 -7.36 -7.67 9.94
CA ILE A 190 -7.82 -8.72 9.02
C ILE A 190 -6.63 -9.43 8.37
N VAL A 191 -5.68 -8.66 7.84
CA VAL A 191 -4.46 -9.14 7.20
C VAL A 191 -3.28 -8.25 7.55
N ALA A 192 -2.08 -8.82 7.67
CA ALA A 192 -0.91 -8.06 8.08
C ALA A 192 -0.45 -7.05 7.01
N HIS A 193 -0.68 -7.36 5.73
CA HIS A 193 -0.24 -6.57 4.58
C HIS A 193 -1.43 -6.20 3.68
N PRO A 194 -2.31 -5.27 4.12
CA PRO A 194 -3.58 -5.02 3.43
C PRO A 194 -3.42 -4.34 2.06
N ILE A 195 -2.46 -3.43 1.89
CA ILE A 195 -2.16 -2.80 0.58
C ILE A 195 -1.77 -3.89 -0.43
N MET A 196 -0.86 -4.78 -0.04
CA MET A 196 -0.39 -5.89 -0.87
C MET A 196 -1.53 -6.87 -1.19
N THR A 197 -2.41 -7.11 -0.24
CA THR A 197 -3.60 -7.96 -0.41
C THR A 197 -4.53 -7.39 -1.47
N GLY A 198 -4.90 -6.11 -1.38
CA GLY A 198 -5.74 -5.46 -2.38
C GLY A 198 -5.09 -5.52 -3.76
N PHE A 199 -3.78 -5.30 -3.84
CA PHE A 199 -3.04 -5.39 -5.10
C PHE A 199 -3.08 -6.79 -5.73
N LEU A 200 -2.92 -7.85 -4.93
CA LEU A 200 -3.03 -9.23 -5.40
C LEU A 200 -4.45 -9.52 -5.92
N VAL A 201 -5.49 -9.07 -5.22
CA VAL A 201 -6.87 -9.23 -5.68
C VAL A 201 -7.07 -8.57 -7.05
N ILE A 202 -6.61 -7.34 -7.23
CA ILE A 202 -6.71 -6.62 -8.53
C ILE A 202 -5.93 -7.34 -9.63
N CYS A 203 -4.73 -7.85 -9.35
CA CYS A 203 -3.89 -8.53 -10.34
C CYS A 203 -4.58 -9.74 -10.97
N TRP A 204 -5.29 -10.52 -10.14
CA TRP A 204 -5.93 -11.76 -10.56
C TRP A 204 -7.39 -11.59 -11.00
N SER A 205 -8.05 -10.48 -10.66
CA SER A 205 -9.47 -10.25 -10.96
C SER A 205 -9.68 -9.65 -12.35
N THR A 206 -9.52 -10.45 -13.40
CA THR A 206 -9.77 -10.01 -14.78
C THR A 206 -10.68 -10.99 -15.53
N PRO A 207 -11.70 -10.51 -16.28
CA PRO A 207 -12.59 -11.38 -17.03
C PRO A 207 -11.88 -12.02 -18.23
N VAL A 208 -10.83 -11.39 -18.75
CA VAL A 208 -9.96 -11.94 -19.80
C VAL A 208 -8.56 -12.10 -19.22
N MET A 209 -7.97 -13.27 -19.37
CA MET A 209 -6.58 -13.51 -18.98
C MET A 209 -5.79 -14.01 -20.19
N SER A 210 -4.98 -13.12 -20.78
CA SER A 210 -3.97 -13.52 -21.76
C SER A 210 -2.72 -14.12 -21.09
N ALA A 211 -1.83 -14.72 -21.88
CA ALA A 211 -0.53 -15.16 -21.41
C ALA A 211 0.33 -13.99 -20.87
N SER A 212 0.28 -12.83 -21.54
CA SER A 212 0.92 -11.60 -21.04
C SER A 212 0.36 -11.16 -19.69
N ARG A 213 -0.97 -11.14 -19.52
CA ARG A 213 -1.59 -10.77 -18.24
C ARG A 213 -1.26 -11.77 -17.13
N LEU A 214 -1.19 -13.06 -17.45
CA LEU A 214 -0.77 -14.08 -16.51
C LEU A 214 0.68 -13.90 -16.08
N LEU A 215 1.59 -13.60 -17.03
CA LEU A 215 2.99 -13.27 -16.73
C LEU A 215 3.07 -12.10 -15.74
N TYR A 216 2.33 -11.03 -16.01
CA TYR A 216 2.23 -9.89 -15.11
C TYR A 216 1.74 -10.31 -13.71
N ALA A 217 0.64 -11.05 -13.62
CA ALA A 217 0.06 -11.47 -12.34
C ALA A 217 1.01 -12.36 -11.53
N VAL A 218 1.69 -13.31 -12.18
CA VAL A 218 2.65 -14.22 -11.54
C VAL A 218 3.89 -13.47 -11.07
N LEU A 219 4.47 -12.61 -11.90
CA LEU A 219 5.67 -11.85 -11.53
C LEU A 219 5.39 -10.85 -10.42
N MET A 220 4.27 -10.12 -10.49
CA MET A 220 3.87 -9.20 -9.42
C MET A 220 3.56 -9.93 -8.12
N THR A 221 2.88 -11.09 -8.18
CA THR A 221 2.64 -11.92 -6.99
C THR A 221 3.95 -12.39 -6.37
N SER A 222 4.87 -12.89 -7.19
CA SER A 222 6.19 -13.37 -6.76
C SER A 222 7.00 -12.25 -6.11
N TYR A 223 7.00 -11.06 -6.73
CA TYR A 223 7.64 -9.87 -6.20
C TYR A 223 7.04 -9.43 -4.87
N ILE A 224 5.72 -9.32 -4.76
CA ILE A 224 5.03 -8.92 -3.52
C ILE A 224 5.37 -9.87 -2.39
N VAL A 225 5.25 -11.18 -2.62
CA VAL A 225 5.57 -12.18 -1.60
C VAL A 225 7.03 -12.11 -1.21
N PHE A 226 7.95 -11.96 -2.16
CA PHE A 226 9.37 -11.81 -1.87
C PHE A 226 9.68 -10.54 -1.07
N ALA A 227 9.20 -9.38 -1.53
CA ALA A 227 9.43 -8.09 -0.90
C ALA A 227 8.91 -8.09 0.55
N VAL A 228 7.72 -8.64 0.77
CA VAL A 228 7.13 -8.74 2.10
C VAL A 228 7.91 -9.72 2.99
N LYS A 229 8.10 -10.96 2.54
CA LYS A 229 8.64 -12.04 3.39
C LYS A 229 10.14 -11.96 3.64
N MET A 230 10.89 -11.41 2.69
CA MET A 230 12.34 -11.37 2.73
C MET A 230 12.90 -10.00 3.09
N LEU A 231 12.16 -8.92 2.82
CA LEU A 231 12.64 -7.56 3.08
C LEU A 231 11.83 -6.88 4.19
N GLU A 232 10.51 -6.75 4.02
CA GLU A 232 9.66 -5.95 4.92
C GLU A 232 9.48 -6.58 6.31
N GLU A 233 9.03 -7.84 6.41
CA GLU A 233 8.81 -8.50 7.69
C GLU A 233 10.10 -8.56 8.53
N PRO A 234 11.26 -8.97 7.98
CA PRO A 234 12.52 -8.95 8.73
C PRO A 234 12.96 -7.54 9.19
N ASP A 235 12.70 -6.50 8.39
CA ASP A 235 12.99 -5.13 8.79
C ASP A 235 12.09 -4.66 9.94
N LEU A 236 10.80 -4.99 9.88
CA LEU A 236 9.85 -4.67 10.95
C LEU A 236 10.15 -5.46 12.23
N GLU A 237 10.53 -6.73 12.12
CA GLU A 237 11.02 -7.53 13.25
C GLU A 237 12.27 -6.89 13.89
N ARG A 238 13.21 -6.37 13.09
CA ARG A 238 14.39 -5.66 13.61
C ARG A 238 14.05 -4.35 14.30
N LYS A 239 13.10 -3.59 13.76
CA LYS A 239 12.72 -2.25 14.27
C LYS A 239 11.80 -2.30 15.48
N ILE A 240 10.83 -3.21 15.49
CA ILE A 240 9.76 -3.29 16.50
C ILE A 240 10.03 -4.41 17.52
N GLY A 241 10.65 -5.51 17.10
CA GLY A 241 10.95 -6.65 17.98
C GLY A 241 9.76 -7.58 18.20
N SER A 242 9.72 -8.21 19.39
CA SER A 242 8.76 -9.28 19.72
C SER A 242 7.28 -8.92 19.56
N PRO A 243 6.81 -7.67 19.80
CA PRO A 243 5.41 -7.32 19.58
C PRO A 243 4.95 -7.57 18.12
N TYR A 244 5.86 -7.37 17.15
CA TYR A 244 5.53 -7.58 15.73
C TYR A 244 5.44 -9.07 15.39
N THR A 245 6.33 -9.89 15.94
CA THR A 245 6.26 -11.36 15.76
C THR A 245 5.01 -11.95 16.39
N GLU A 246 4.60 -11.45 17.57
CA GLU A 246 3.34 -11.86 18.22
C GLU A 246 2.12 -11.48 17.37
N TYR A 247 2.12 -10.27 16.81
CA TYR A 247 1.08 -9.82 15.88
C TYR A 247 0.97 -10.75 14.65
N LEU A 248 2.08 -11.08 13.99
CA LEU A 248 2.10 -11.99 12.82
C LEU A 248 1.66 -13.43 13.14
N ALA A 249 1.70 -13.84 14.41
CA ALA A 249 1.15 -15.12 14.84
C ALA A 249 -0.38 -15.11 14.95
N THR A 250 -0.99 -13.93 15.06
CA THR A 250 -2.45 -13.76 15.20
C THR A 250 -3.15 -13.39 13.91
N VAL A 251 -2.45 -12.73 12.98
CA VAL A 251 -3.04 -12.21 11.74
C VAL A 251 -2.34 -12.81 10.52
N PRO A 252 -3.08 -13.34 9.53
CA PRO A 252 -2.48 -13.87 8.32
C PRO A 252 -1.89 -12.77 7.43
N SER A 253 -0.87 -13.10 6.65
CA SER A 253 -0.11 -12.08 5.92
C SER A 253 -0.89 -11.43 4.77
N PHE A 254 -1.61 -12.23 3.96
CA PHE A 254 -2.25 -11.76 2.73
C PHE A 254 -3.71 -12.18 2.58
N CYS A 255 -4.07 -13.40 2.99
CA CYS A 255 -5.42 -13.92 2.80
C CYS A 255 -6.02 -14.21 4.18
N PRO A 256 -7.22 -13.66 4.51
CA PRO A 256 -7.84 -13.87 5.82
C PRO A 256 -8.19 -15.34 6.10
N PHE A 257 -8.30 -16.15 5.05
CA PHE A 257 -8.60 -17.59 5.14
C PHE A 257 -7.34 -18.46 5.19
N ALA A 258 -6.15 -17.89 4.96
CA ALA A 258 -4.89 -18.60 5.10
C ALA A 258 -4.48 -18.66 6.58
N PRO A 259 -3.77 -19.72 7.01
CA PRO A 259 -3.25 -19.77 8.37
C PRO A 259 -2.24 -18.63 8.61
N PRO A 260 -2.20 -18.05 9.83
CA PRO A 260 -1.18 -17.07 10.20
C PRO A 260 0.24 -17.59 9.95
N SER A 261 1.15 -16.68 9.65
CA SER A 261 2.52 -17.06 9.27
C SER A 261 3.17 -17.83 10.42
N SER A 262 3.48 -19.11 10.18
CA SER A 262 3.94 -20.04 11.22
C SER A 262 5.41 -19.84 11.62
N ARG A 263 6.01 -18.68 11.32
CA ARG A 263 7.42 -18.40 11.56
C ARG A 263 7.67 -18.36 13.08
N ARG A 264 8.02 -19.54 13.60
CA ARG A 264 8.39 -19.89 14.99
C ARG A 264 7.24 -20.07 15.98
N ARG A 265 6.52 -21.18 15.85
CA ARG A 265 5.92 -21.90 16.99
C ARG A 265 6.97 -22.62 17.88
N GLY A 266 8.20 -22.09 17.97
CA GLY A 266 9.39 -22.84 18.40
C GLY A 266 10.38 -22.08 19.30
N ALA A 267 10.05 -20.89 19.79
CA ALA A 267 10.71 -20.37 20.99
C ALA A 267 9.88 -20.80 22.18
N LYS A 268 10.34 -21.83 22.91
CA LYS A 268 9.83 -22.18 24.23
C LYS A 268 9.57 -20.88 24.99
N LEU A 269 8.33 -20.71 25.46
CA LEU A 269 7.99 -19.89 26.61
C LEU A 269 8.98 -20.23 27.72
N THR A 270 10.07 -19.48 27.81
CA THR A 270 10.81 -19.38 29.06
C THR A 270 9.90 -18.55 29.95
N LYS A 271 9.07 -19.26 30.72
CA LYS A 271 8.43 -18.74 31.91
C LYS A 271 9.50 -18.10 32.79
N SER A 272 9.78 -16.81 32.61
CA SER A 272 10.61 -16.04 33.53
C SER A 272 10.45 -14.51 33.41
N LYS A 273 9.52 -13.98 32.61
CA LYS A 273 9.22 -12.54 32.61
C LYS A 273 7.74 -12.16 32.52
N ALA A 274 6.84 -13.14 32.55
CA ALA A 274 5.40 -12.92 32.60
C ALA A 274 4.87 -12.53 34.00
N ASP A 275 5.68 -12.63 35.06
CA ASP A 275 5.27 -12.32 36.44
C ASP A 275 5.66 -10.89 36.90
N ARG A 276 5.93 -9.96 35.98
CA ARG A 276 6.01 -8.52 36.30
C ARG A 276 4.99 -7.67 35.54
N VAL A 277 3.83 -8.25 35.26
CA VAL A 277 2.62 -7.46 35.00
C VAL A 277 1.88 -7.35 36.32
N VAL A 278 1.70 -6.10 36.75
CA VAL A 278 1.01 -5.65 37.96
C VAL A 278 -0.31 -6.43 38.14
N LYS A 279 -0.50 -7.02 39.33
CA LYS A 279 -1.77 -7.62 39.75
C LYS A 279 -2.91 -6.58 39.65
N PRO A 280 -4.10 -6.96 39.16
CA PRO A 280 -5.27 -6.11 39.23
C PRO A 280 -5.88 -6.25 40.64
N GLU A 281 -5.46 -5.40 41.57
CA GLU A 281 -6.23 -5.16 42.79
C GLU A 281 -6.84 -3.76 42.72
N SER A 282 -8.16 -3.73 42.94
CA SER A 282 -9.07 -2.57 43.02
C SER A 282 -9.77 -2.13 41.73
N PHE A 283 -10.60 -3.02 41.16
CA PHE A 283 -11.90 -2.59 40.64
C PHE A 283 -12.77 -2.17 41.82
N GLN A 284 -13.01 -0.87 42.01
CA GLN A 284 -14.10 -0.36 42.84
C GLN A 284 -14.91 0.72 42.11
N LYS A 285 -16.18 0.35 41.89
CA LYS A 285 -17.40 1.16 41.74
C LYS A 285 -17.51 2.20 40.61
N HIS A 286 -18.47 1.88 39.73
CA HIS A 286 -19.28 2.75 38.88
C HIS A 286 -19.36 4.22 39.30
N GLN A 287 -19.12 5.09 38.32
CA GLN A 287 -19.73 6.42 38.25
C GLN A 287 -20.14 6.63 36.78
N GLU A 288 -21.44 6.60 36.52
CA GLU A 288 -22.02 6.92 35.22
C GLU A 288 -21.72 8.40 34.90
N PHE A 289 -20.98 8.64 33.82
CA PHE A 289 -20.73 10.00 33.33
C PHE A 289 -21.97 10.50 32.58
N SER A 290 -22.55 11.60 33.05
CA SER A 290 -23.67 12.28 32.41
C SER A 290 -23.19 13.06 31.18
N LEU A 291 -23.98 13.08 30.10
CA LEU A 291 -23.73 13.86 28.89
C LEU A 291 -23.59 15.38 29.16
N SER A 292 -23.99 15.86 30.34
CA SER A 292 -23.75 17.24 30.78
C SER A 292 -22.27 17.55 31.09
N ASP A 293 -21.47 16.55 31.46
CA ASP A 293 -20.07 16.74 31.87
C ASP A 293 -19.15 16.86 30.65
N VAL A 294 -19.52 16.23 29.53
CA VAL A 294 -18.83 16.36 28.23
C VAL A 294 -19.04 17.74 27.62
N ALA A 295 -20.23 18.34 27.81
CA ALA A 295 -20.54 19.68 27.31
C ALA A 295 -19.78 20.79 28.07
N SER A 296 -19.48 20.58 29.36
CA SER A 296 -18.65 21.50 30.17
C SER A 296 -17.17 21.48 29.78
N MET A 297 -16.67 20.36 29.24
CA MET A 297 -15.26 20.18 28.94
C MET A 297 -14.87 20.77 27.56
N ILE A 298 -15.85 20.88 26.65
CA ILE A 298 -15.70 21.50 25.32
C ILE A 298 -15.65 23.04 25.41
N TYR A 299 -16.17 23.66 26.47
CA TYR A 299 -16.23 25.13 26.57
C TYR A 299 -14.96 25.78 27.16
N THR A 300 -14.07 25.01 27.81
CA THR A 300 -12.86 25.57 28.46
C THR A 300 -11.63 25.58 27.55
N VAL A 301 -11.58 24.73 26.52
CA VAL A 301 -10.42 24.64 25.60
C VAL A 301 -10.43 25.76 24.54
N SER A 302 -11.55 26.48 24.38
CA SER A 302 -11.68 27.57 23.39
C SER A 302 -11.09 28.92 23.84
N LYS A 303 -10.62 29.08 25.08
CA LYS A 303 -10.14 30.38 25.60
C LYS A 303 -8.62 30.51 25.76
N GLU A 304 -7.84 29.43 25.68
CA GLU A 304 -6.38 29.51 25.84
C GLU A 304 -5.58 29.56 24.52
N VAL A 305 -6.24 29.40 23.38
CA VAL A 305 -5.57 29.40 22.05
C VAL A 305 -5.69 30.75 21.31
N ILE A 306 -6.27 31.77 21.94
CA ILE A 306 -6.27 33.15 21.43
C ILE A 306 -5.50 34.06 22.42
N GLN A 307 -4.24 33.72 22.73
CA GLN A 307 -3.26 34.69 23.29
C GLN A 307 -1.79 34.20 23.37
N SER A 308 -1.36 33.24 22.54
CA SER A 308 0.07 32.88 22.42
C SER A 308 0.51 32.83 20.97
#